data_AF-A0YPX8-F1
#
_entry.id   AF-A0YPX8-F1
#
_cell.length_a   1.000
_cell.length_b   1.000
_cell.length_c   1.000
_cell.angle_alpha   90.00
_cell.angle_beta   90.00
_cell.angle_gamma   90.00
#
_symmetry.space_group_name_H-M   'P 1'
#
loop_
_entity.id
_entity.type
_entity.pdbx_description
1 polymer ?
#
loop_
_entity_poly.entity_id
_entity_poly.type
_entity_poly.pdbx_seq_one_letter_code
_entity_poly.pdbx_strand_id
1 'polypeptide(L)'
;MKRLVVCCDGTWQKLNNPYPTNVVKIAQAIKTIASDGVPQIVFYDEGIGSEGGLDLLLGGAFGQGIDKNIQDGYRFLCLNYNEGDEIYLFGFSRGAYTVRSLAGLIYNSGLLSRPYIRLASQAYELYRDSFIKP
;
A
#
# COMPACT_ATOMS: atom_id res chain seq x y z
N MET A 1 -2.94 19.41 7.17
CA MET A 1 -3.76 18.20 7.16
C MET A 1 -4.16 17.87 5.73
N LYS A 2 -3.92 16.63 5.33
CA LYS A 2 -4.38 15.99 4.10
C LYS A 2 -4.73 14.52 4.39
N ARG A 3 -5.45 13.89 3.46
CA ARG A 3 -5.81 12.47 3.50
C ARG A 3 -4.93 11.69 2.53
N LEU A 4 -4.18 10.73 3.04
CA LEU A 4 -3.41 9.80 2.22
C LEU A 4 -4.22 8.51 2.10
N VAL A 5 -4.58 8.14 0.87
CA VAL A 5 -5.40 6.96 0.61
C VAL A 5 -4.58 5.93 -0.15
N VAL A 6 -4.39 4.75 0.44
CA VAL A 6 -3.68 3.62 -0.17
C VAL A 6 -4.70 2.57 -0.59
N CYS A 7 -4.75 2.30 -1.89
CA CYS A 7 -5.64 1.33 -2.51
C CYS A 7 -4.82 0.21 -3.15
N CYS A 8 -4.86 -1.00 -2.59
CA CYS A 8 -4.16 -2.17 -3.16
C CYS A 8 -5.17 -3.18 -3.70
N ASP A 9 -5.11 -3.51 -4.99
CA ASP A 9 -6.05 -4.45 -5.60
C ASP A 9 -5.61 -5.92 -5.45
N GLY A 10 -6.55 -6.81 -5.75
CA GLY A 10 -6.33 -8.24 -5.76
C GLY A 10 -5.47 -8.70 -6.94
N THR A 11 -4.90 -9.87 -6.79
CA THR A 11 -4.35 -10.75 -7.83
C THR A 11 -4.93 -10.56 -9.25
N TRP A 12 -4.06 -10.41 -10.25
CA TRP A 12 -4.42 -10.31 -11.68
C TRP A 12 -5.32 -9.12 -12.05
N GLN A 13 -5.58 -8.19 -11.13
CA GLN A 13 -6.38 -7.01 -11.42
C GLN A 13 -5.51 -5.91 -12.02
N LYS A 14 -6.03 -5.31 -13.10
CA LYS A 14 -5.44 -4.18 -13.79
C LYS A 14 -6.44 -3.04 -13.80
N LEU A 15 -5.94 -1.81 -13.84
CA LEU A 15 -6.80 -0.63 -13.94
C LEU A 15 -7.66 -0.64 -15.20
N ASN A 16 -7.18 -1.26 -16.29
CA ASN A 16 -7.88 -1.36 -17.57
C ASN A 16 -8.79 -2.59 -17.70
N ASN A 17 -9.02 -3.35 -16.63
CA ASN A 17 -9.97 -4.47 -16.65
C ASN A 17 -11.39 -3.93 -16.99
N PRO A 18 -12.11 -4.49 -17.98
CA PRO A 18 -13.47 -4.06 -18.31
C PRO A 18 -14.45 -4.17 -17.14
N TYR A 19 -14.18 -5.03 -16.17
CA TYR A 19 -14.96 -5.17 -14.94
C TYR A 19 -14.12 -4.68 -13.75
N PRO A 20 -14.16 -3.38 -13.42
CA PRO A 20 -13.32 -2.83 -12.36
C PRO A 20 -13.71 -3.39 -10.99
N THR A 21 -12.71 -3.67 -10.16
CA THR A 21 -12.92 -4.08 -8.77
C THR A 21 -13.50 -2.93 -7.95
N ASN A 22 -13.96 -3.23 -6.75
CA ASN A 22 -14.37 -2.18 -5.82
C ASN A 22 -13.19 -1.31 -5.37
N VAL A 23 -11.95 -1.81 -5.39
CA VAL A 23 -10.76 -1.00 -5.07
C VAL A 23 -10.54 0.05 -6.17
N VAL A 24 -10.63 -0.35 -7.45
CA VAL A 24 -10.59 0.60 -8.58
C VAL A 24 -11.71 1.63 -8.47
N LYS A 25 -12.95 1.19 -8.22
CA LYS A 25 -14.10 2.09 -8.08
C LYS A 25 -13.91 3.10 -6.94
N ILE A 26 -13.36 2.67 -5.81
CA ILE A 26 -13.02 3.57 -4.68
C ILE A 26 -11.95 4.58 -5.11
N ALA A 27 -10.85 4.12 -5.71
CA ALA A 27 -9.77 4.99 -6.18
C ALA A 27 -10.28 6.06 -7.17
N GLN A 28 -11.19 5.69 -8.08
CA GLN A 28 -11.83 6.60 -9.03
C GLN A 28 -12.82 7.58 -8.37
N ALA A 29 -13.49 7.18 -7.30
CA ALA A 29 -14.50 7.99 -6.63
C ALA A 29 -13.91 9.06 -5.69
N ILE A 30 -12.63 8.93 -5.30
CA ILE A 30 -11.96 9.89 -4.42
C ILE A 30 -11.66 11.18 -5.18
N LYS A 31 -12.25 12.29 -4.73
CA LYS A 31 -11.97 13.63 -5.23
C LYS A 31 -10.58 14.08 -4.78
N THR A 32 -9.85 14.83 -5.59
CA THR A 32 -8.56 15.41 -5.19
C THR A 32 -8.66 16.38 -4.01
N ILE A 33 -9.82 17.05 -3.87
CA ILE A 33 -10.21 17.86 -2.71
C ILE A 33 -11.56 17.34 -2.20
N ALA A 34 -11.65 17.02 -0.91
CA ALA A 34 -12.89 16.57 -0.28
C ALA A 34 -13.91 17.72 -0.12
N SER A 35 -15.15 17.39 0.23
CA SER A 35 -16.23 18.38 0.42
C SER A 35 -15.96 19.37 1.56
N ASP A 36 -15.10 19.01 2.50
CA ASP A 36 -14.62 19.86 3.60
C ASP A 36 -13.34 20.65 3.25
N GLY A 37 -12.91 20.61 1.99
CA GLY A 37 -11.72 21.32 1.51
C GLY A 37 -10.39 20.62 1.80
N VAL A 38 -10.40 19.44 2.45
CA VAL A 38 -9.16 18.72 2.78
C VAL A 38 -8.59 18.05 1.51
N PRO A 39 -7.29 18.27 1.18
CA PRO A 39 -6.64 17.60 0.06
C PRO A 39 -6.56 16.08 0.26
N GLN A 40 -6.73 15.32 -0.82
CA GLN A 40 -6.66 13.86 -0.82
C GLN A 40 -5.65 13.38 -1.86
N ILE A 41 -4.67 12.57 -1.44
CA ILE A 41 -3.64 11.99 -2.31
C ILE A 41 -3.85 10.48 -2.34
N VAL A 42 -4.10 9.95 -3.54
CA VAL A 42 -4.36 8.53 -3.75
C VAL A 42 -3.10 7.84 -4.29
N PHE A 43 -2.74 6.74 -3.65
CA PHE A 43 -1.82 5.74 -4.17
C PHE A 43 -2.62 4.50 -4.53
N TYR A 44 -2.51 4.05 -5.78
CA TYR A 44 -3.16 2.85 -6.27
C TYR A 44 -2.11 1.85 -6.74
N ASP A 45 -2.20 0.64 -6.22
CA ASP A 45 -1.31 -0.49 -6.52
C ASP A 45 -2.10 -1.59 -7.23
N GLU A 46 -1.64 -1.95 -8.43
CA GLU A 46 -2.23 -3.03 -9.21
C GLU A 46 -1.91 -4.40 -8.62
N GLY A 47 -2.79 -5.36 -8.87
CA GLY A 47 -2.62 -6.72 -8.41
C GLY A 47 -1.38 -7.39 -8.96
N ILE A 48 -0.57 -7.99 -8.08
CA ILE A 48 0.57 -8.84 -8.47
C ILE A 48 0.16 -9.85 -9.55
N GLY A 49 1.00 -10.00 -10.57
CA GLY A 49 0.74 -10.85 -11.74
C GLY A 49 0.10 -10.11 -12.92
N SER A 50 -0.27 -8.84 -12.77
CA SER A 50 -0.74 -8.01 -13.88
C SER A 50 0.28 -7.94 -15.04
N GLU A 51 1.59 -8.00 -14.78
CA GLU A 51 2.61 -7.83 -15.83
C GLU A 51 3.06 -9.12 -16.56
N GLY A 52 2.49 -10.31 -16.26
CA GLY A 52 2.61 -11.48 -17.15
C GLY A 52 2.71 -12.85 -16.48
N GLY A 53 2.06 -13.86 -17.11
CA GLY A 53 2.36 -15.30 -17.01
C GLY A 53 1.92 -16.07 -15.76
N LEU A 54 1.22 -17.20 -15.96
CA LEU A 54 0.83 -18.21 -14.94
C LEU A 54 2.01 -18.71 -14.06
N ASP A 55 3.27 -18.50 -14.48
CA ASP A 55 4.50 -18.92 -13.78
C ASP A 55 4.71 -18.23 -12.41
N LEU A 56 4.08 -17.09 -12.14
CA LEU A 56 4.15 -16.43 -10.82
C LEU A 56 3.35 -17.13 -9.71
N LEU A 57 2.59 -18.17 -10.03
CA LEU A 57 1.68 -18.84 -9.08
C LEU A 57 2.34 -19.86 -8.14
N LEU A 58 3.55 -20.36 -8.41
CA LEU A 58 4.10 -21.54 -7.71
C LEU A 58 5.11 -21.28 -6.58
N GLY A 59 5.13 -20.09 -5.99
CA GLY A 59 5.46 -19.98 -4.55
C GLY A 59 6.66 -19.14 -4.13
N GLY A 60 7.52 -18.67 -5.04
CA GLY A 60 8.67 -17.81 -4.70
C GLY A 60 8.50 -16.33 -5.06
N ALA A 61 8.25 -16.04 -6.33
CA ALA A 61 8.07 -14.67 -6.83
C ALA A 61 6.79 -14.00 -6.28
N PHE A 62 5.81 -14.80 -5.88
CA PHE A 62 4.56 -14.33 -5.28
C PHE A 62 4.78 -13.60 -3.95
N GLY A 63 5.59 -14.16 -3.06
CA GLY A 63 5.91 -13.54 -1.76
C GLY A 63 6.70 -12.26 -1.95
N GLN A 64 7.71 -12.29 -2.83
CA GLN A 64 8.52 -11.11 -3.15
C GLN A 64 7.69 -9.96 -3.75
N GLY A 65 6.69 -10.28 -4.58
CA GLY A 65 5.75 -9.28 -5.11
C GLY A 65 4.93 -8.61 -4.01
N ILE A 66 4.45 -9.38 -3.01
CA ILE A 66 3.69 -8.81 -1.89
C ILE A 66 4.59 -7.92 -1.03
N ASP A 67 5.80 -8.39 -0.71
CA ASP A 67 6.78 -7.63 0.08
C ASP A 67 7.12 -6.29 -0.58
N LYS A 68 7.24 -6.28 -1.92
CA LYS A 68 7.44 -5.07 -2.70
C LYS A 68 6.26 -4.10 -2.57
N ASN A 69 5.03 -4.58 -2.77
CA ASN A 69 3.84 -3.72 -2.71
C ASN A 69 3.63 -3.12 -1.31
N ILE A 70 3.92 -3.88 -0.24
CA ILE A 70 3.90 -3.36 1.13
C ILE A 70 4.92 -2.22 1.29
N GLN A 71 6.17 -2.43 0.84
CA GLN A 71 7.22 -1.42 0.94
C GLN A 71 6.95 -0.18 0.06
N ASP A 72 6.34 -0.35 -1.11
CA ASP A 72 5.99 0.76 -1.99
C ASP A 72 4.90 1.64 -1.35
N GLY A 73 3.86 1.04 -0.78
CA GLY A 73 2.86 1.76 0.03
C GLY A 73 3.47 2.45 1.25
N TYR A 74 4.41 1.79 1.93
CA TYR A 74 5.13 2.37 3.07
C TYR A 74 5.96 3.59 2.69
N ARG A 75 6.72 3.52 1.58
CA ARG A 75 7.50 4.66 1.07
C ARG A 75 6.60 5.81 0.64
N PHE A 76 5.47 5.52 0.00
CA PHE A 76 4.47 6.53 -0.32
C PHE A 76 4.02 7.28 0.94
N LEU A 77 3.67 6.56 2.00
CA LEU A 77 3.27 7.19 3.26
C LEU A 77 4.41 7.98 3.90
N CYS A 78 5.61 7.42 4.03
CA CYS A 78 6.77 8.11 4.63
C CYS A 78 7.16 9.40 3.89
N LEU A 79 7.04 9.41 2.56
CA LEU A 79 7.39 10.59 1.75
C LEU A 79 6.31 11.68 1.78
N ASN A 80 5.05 11.33 2.05
CA ASN A 80 3.92 12.25 1.94
C ASN A 80 3.33 12.66 3.28
N TYR A 81 3.45 11.86 4.34
CA TYR A 81 2.83 12.13 5.64
C TYR A 81 3.47 13.31 6.35
N ASN A 82 2.63 14.20 6.88
CA ASN A 82 2.98 15.18 7.91
C ASN A 82 2.12 14.93 9.15
N GLU A 83 2.57 15.41 10.30
CA GLU A 83 1.80 15.34 11.54
C GLU A 83 0.37 15.91 11.36
N GLY A 84 -0.62 15.14 11.83
CA GLY A 84 -2.04 15.47 11.72
C GLY A 84 -2.69 15.10 10.38
N ASP A 85 -1.98 14.45 9.46
CA ASP A 85 -2.59 13.86 8.26
C ASP A 85 -3.33 12.55 8.60
N GLU A 86 -4.34 12.21 7.79
CA GLU A 86 -5.14 10.99 7.95
C GLU A 86 -4.71 9.92 6.95
N ILE A 87 -4.70 8.65 7.35
CA ILE A 87 -4.34 7.53 6.49
C ILE A 87 -5.55 6.61 6.33
N TYR A 88 -5.95 6.35 5.08
CA TYR A 88 -7.03 5.43 4.73
C TYR A 88 -6.47 4.27 3.90
N LEU A 89 -6.82 3.05 4.30
CA LEU A 89 -6.29 1.82 3.70
C LEU A 89 -7.44 0.99 3.13
N PHE A 90 -7.42 0.72 1.83
CA PHE A 90 -8.39 -0.11 1.14
C PHE A 90 -7.69 -1.24 0.40
N GLY A 91 -8.17 -2.47 0.61
CA GLY A 91 -7.60 -3.62 -0.07
C GLY A 91 -8.60 -4.73 -0.33
N PHE A 92 -8.39 -5.49 -1.40
CA PHE A 92 -9.19 -6.65 -1.79
C PHE A 92 -8.32 -7.88 -2.03
N SER A 93 -8.75 -9.05 -1.57
CA SER A 93 -7.99 -10.32 -1.70
C SER A 93 -6.55 -10.17 -1.22
N ARG A 94 -5.53 -10.38 -2.07
CA ARG A 94 -4.12 -10.10 -1.74
C ARG A 94 -3.86 -8.65 -1.35
N GLY A 95 -4.51 -7.69 -2.00
CA GLY A 95 -4.41 -6.29 -1.61
C GLY A 95 -4.90 -6.03 -0.18
N ALA A 96 -5.87 -6.81 0.32
CA ALA A 96 -6.29 -6.73 1.73
C ALA A 96 -5.19 -7.22 2.68
N TYR A 97 -4.45 -8.26 2.30
CA TYR A 97 -3.25 -8.67 3.04
C TYR A 97 -2.19 -7.57 3.02
N THR A 98 -1.88 -7.00 1.84
CA THR A 98 -0.92 -5.92 1.67
C THR A 98 -1.20 -4.73 2.61
N VAL A 99 -2.42 -4.20 2.60
CA VAL A 99 -2.74 -3.04 3.44
C VAL A 99 -2.78 -3.36 4.94
N ARG A 100 -3.13 -4.59 5.32
CA ARG A 100 -3.04 -5.04 6.73
C ARG A 100 -1.59 -5.15 7.20
N SER A 101 -0.72 -5.70 6.36
CA SER A 101 0.72 -5.76 6.64
C SER A 101 1.36 -4.39 6.67
N LEU A 102 0.93 -3.47 5.79
CA LEU A 102 1.34 -2.07 5.83
C LEU A 102 0.94 -1.40 7.15
N ALA A 103 -0.29 -1.59 7.62
CA ALA A 103 -0.70 -1.10 8.94
C ALA A 103 0.15 -1.70 10.08
N GLY A 104 0.47 -2.98 10.00
CA GLY A 104 1.36 -3.65 10.96
C GLY A 104 2.79 -3.11 10.94
N LEU A 105 3.34 -2.82 9.76
CA LEU A 105 4.64 -2.17 9.60
C LEU A 105 4.66 -0.77 10.22
N ILE A 106 3.61 0.02 9.98
CA ILE A 106 3.47 1.35 10.60
C ILE A 106 3.39 1.23 12.12
N TYR A 107 2.63 0.27 12.63
CA TYR A 107 2.51 0.03 14.07
C TYR A 107 3.85 -0.39 14.70
N ASN A 108 4.63 -1.22 14.01
CA ASN A 108 5.91 -1.72 14.52
C ASN A 108 7.04 -0.68 14.40
N SER A 109 7.19 -0.05 13.24
CA SER A 109 8.36 0.79 12.90
C SER A 109 8.05 2.29 12.82
N GLY A 110 6.79 2.70 13.01
CA GLY A 110 6.35 4.06 12.74
C GLY A 110 6.47 4.43 11.26
N LEU A 111 6.34 5.72 10.95
CA LEU A 111 6.66 6.29 9.64
C LEU A 111 8.03 6.97 9.70
N LEU A 112 8.91 6.62 8.77
CA LEU A 112 10.20 7.27 8.64
C LEU A 112 10.03 8.71 8.15
N SER A 113 10.79 9.63 8.75
CA SER A 113 10.90 10.98 8.18
C SER A 113 11.73 10.94 6.89
N ARG A 114 11.51 11.91 6.01
CA ARG A 114 12.10 11.95 4.65
C ARG A 114 13.63 11.72 4.61
N PRO A 115 14.46 12.31 5.51
CA PRO A 115 15.90 12.06 5.51
C PRO A 115 16.28 10.58 5.68
N TYR A 116 15.42 9.79 6.33
CA TYR A 116 15.66 8.39 6.64
C TYR A 116 14.96 7.43 5.67
N ILE A 117 14.38 7.90 4.56
CA ILE A 117 13.62 7.04 3.64
C ILE A 117 14.43 5.85 3.10
N ARG A 118 15.76 5.98 3.04
CA ARG A 118 16.68 4.90 2.65
C ARG A 118 16.68 3.71 3.63
N LEU A 119 16.10 3.88 4.82
CA LEU A 119 15.96 2.85 5.83
C LEU A 119 14.64 2.06 5.72
N ALA A 120 13.79 2.34 4.73
CA ALA A 120 12.48 1.71 4.58
C ALA A 120 12.55 0.17 4.52
N SER A 121 13.58 -0.39 3.88
CA SER A 121 13.75 -1.85 3.83
C SER A 121 14.18 -2.43 5.18
N GLN A 122 14.97 -1.71 5.98
CA GLN A 122 15.32 -2.16 7.33
C GLN A 122 14.11 -2.08 8.28
N ALA A 123 13.27 -1.04 8.15
CA ALA A 123 12.00 -0.99 8.86
C ALA A 123 11.11 -2.21 8.53
N TYR A 124 11.08 -2.61 7.25
CA TYR A 124 10.38 -3.82 6.84
C TYR A 124 10.97 -5.10 7.46
N GLU A 125 12.29 -5.22 7.49
CA GLU A 125 12.98 -6.35 8.12
C GLU A 125 12.67 -6.44 9.62
N LEU A 126 12.65 -5.30 10.34
CA LEU A 126 12.27 -5.23 11.75
C LEU A 126 10.82 -5.70 11.98
N TYR A 127 9.88 -5.27 11.13
CA TYR A 127 8.50 -5.74 11.16
C TYR A 127 8.36 -7.24 10.90
N ARG A 128 9.22 -7.81 10.05
CA ARG A 128 9.21 -9.23 9.71
C ARG A 128 9.82 -10.12 10.79
N ASP A 129 10.60 -9.55 11.71
CA ASP A 129 11.17 -10.27 12.84
C ASP A 129 10.12 -10.48 13.94
N SER A 130 9.68 -11.72 14.13
CA SER A 130 8.66 -12.09 15.13
C SER A 130 9.11 -11.87 16.59
N PHE A 131 10.40 -11.70 16.84
CA PHE A 131 10.94 -11.42 18.17
C PHE A 131 10.94 -9.93 18.52
N ILE A 132 10.80 -9.06 17.52
CA ILE A 132 10.76 -7.61 17.71
C ILE A 132 9.30 -7.15 17.75
N LYS A 133 8.90 -6.62 18.90
CA LYS A 133 7.59 -5.99 19.11
C LYS A 133 7.77 -4.49 19.38
N PRO A 134 6.82 -3.65 18.97
CA PRO A 134 6.85 -2.21 19.25
C PRO A 134 6.80 -1.91 20.76
#